data_AF-A0A3B0UTP5-F1
#
_entry.id   AF-A0A3B0UTP5-F1
#
_cell.length_a   1.000
_cell.length_b   1.000
_cell.length_c   1.000
_cell.angle_alpha   90.00
_cell.angle_beta   90.00
_cell.angle_gamma   90.00
#
_symmetry.space_group_name_H-M   'P 1'
#
loop_
_entity.id
_entity.type
_entity.pdbx_description
1 polymer ?
#
loop_
_entity_poly.entity_id
_entity_poly.type
_entity_poly.pdbx_seq_one_letter_code
_entity_poly.pdbx_strand_id
1 'polypeptide(L)' 'SAYQQATQLSYHANTITPHMINYHAFRTLPQGVPAIIIETGFMNLDRDLLTTNGDIPAAGVLNGIQCYLERLQ' A
#
# COMPACT_ATOMS: atom_id res chain seq x y z
N SER A 1 -10.24 -2.68 4.49
CA SER A 1 -9.91 -1.89 3.28
C SER A 1 -10.00 -2.79 2.04
N ALA A 2 -9.97 -2.24 0.82
CA ALA A 2 -9.94 -3.06 -0.41
C ALA A 2 -8.76 -4.06 -0.41
N TYR A 3 -7.60 -3.62 0.09
CA TYR A 3 -6.42 -4.46 0.24
C TYR A 3 -6.64 -5.66 1.19
N GLN A 4 -7.23 -5.43 2.36
CA GLN A 4 -7.55 -6.49 3.32
C GLN A 4 -8.59 -7.49 2.75
N GLN A 5 -9.56 -7.02 1.97
CA GLN A 5 -10.54 -7.92 1.34
C GLN A 5 -9.88 -8.84 0.30
N ALA A 6 -8.93 -8.31 -0.48
CA ALA A 6 -8.21 -9.09 -1.48
C ALA A 6 -7.24 -10.10 -0.84
N THR A 7 -6.47 -9.67 0.16
CA THR A 7 -5.33 -10.44 0.69
C THR A 7 -5.63 -11.22 1.96
N GLN A 8 -6.73 -10.90 2.65
CA GLN A 8 -7.04 -11.38 4.01
C GLN A 8 -6.00 -10.99 5.08
N LEU A 9 -5.03 -10.12 4.76
CA LEU A 9 -4.04 -9.63 5.71
C LEU A 9 -4.62 -8.59 6.65
N SER A 10 -4.21 -8.66 7.92
CA SER A 10 -4.59 -7.66 8.93
C SER A 10 -3.87 -6.34 8.71
N TYR A 11 -4.52 -5.23 9.08
CA TYR A 11 -3.87 -3.93 9.07
C TYR A 11 -2.96 -3.76 10.30
N HIS A 12 -1.68 -3.45 10.07
CA HIS A 12 -0.67 -3.30 11.11
C HIS A 12 -0.36 -1.82 11.41
N ALA A 13 -1.26 -1.13 12.12
CA ALA A 13 -1.13 0.30 12.40
C ALA A 13 0.18 0.73 13.08
N ASN A 14 0.77 -0.15 13.90
CA ASN A 14 1.95 0.15 14.71
C ASN A 14 3.29 -0.12 13.99
N THR A 15 3.26 -0.39 12.68
CA THR A 15 4.46 -0.74 11.90
C THR A 15 4.96 0.42 11.04
N ILE A 16 4.24 1.55 11.05
CA ILE A 16 4.63 2.78 10.38
C ILE A 16 5.77 3.43 11.16
N THR A 17 6.90 3.66 10.51
CA THR A 17 8.08 4.27 11.14
C THR A 17 8.25 5.74 10.74
N PRO A 18 9.00 6.55 11.53
CA PRO A 18 9.39 7.90 11.15
C PRO A 18 10.11 7.99 9.79
N HIS A 19 10.79 6.92 9.37
CA HIS A 19 11.46 6.85 8.08
C HIS A 19 10.48 6.72 6.91
N MET A 20 9.34 6.06 7.11
CA MET A 20 8.29 5.93 6.09
C MET A 20 7.56 7.25 5.89
N ILE A 21 7.30 8.03 6.95
CA ILE A 21 6.63 9.33 6.83
C ILE A 21 7.55 10.44 6.30
N ASN A 22 8.86 10.33 6.51
CA ASN A 22 9.87 11.30 6.06
C ASN A 22 10.70 10.81 4.88
N TYR A 23 10.13 9.91 4.06
CA TYR A 23 10.85 9.32 2.95
C TYR A 23 11.33 10.38 1.95
N HIS A 24 12.55 10.24 1.45
CA HIS A 24 13.19 11.26 0.61
C HIS A 24 12.34 11.65 -0.60
N ALA A 25 11.68 10.65 -1.22
CA ALA A 25 10.85 10.87 -2.41
C ALA A 25 9.75 11.93 -2.18
N PHE A 26 9.15 12.00 -0.99
CA PHE A 26 8.11 12.98 -0.69
C PHE A 26 8.60 14.43 -0.75
N ARG A 27 9.90 14.69 -0.60
CA ARG A 27 10.50 16.04 -0.76
C ARG A 27 10.86 16.37 -2.20
N THR A 28 10.80 15.40 -3.10
CA THR A 28 11.19 15.56 -4.51
C THR A 28 10.00 15.60 -5.46
N LEU A 29 8.81 15.20 -5.00
CA LEU A 29 7.61 15.24 -5.82
C LEU A 29 7.12 16.68 -6.02
N PRO A 30 6.53 17.00 -7.20
CA PRO A 30 5.91 18.30 -7.43
C PRO A 30 4.80 18.60 -6.42
N GLN A 31 4.58 19.89 -6.12
CA GLN A 31 3.45 20.29 -5.28
C GLN A 31 2.11 19.83 -5.88
N GLY A 32 1.20 19.43 -5.00
CA GLY A 32 -0.14 18.96 -5.38
C GLY A 32 -0.21 17.51 -5.84
N VAL A 33 0.92 16.79 -5.93
CA VAL A 33 0.93 15.35 -6.23
C VAL A 33 0.74 14.55 -4.94
N PRO A 34 -0.40 13.83 -4.75
CA PRO A 34 -0.59 12.96 -3.61
C PRO A 34 0.38 11.77 -3.69
N ALA A 35 0.96 11.39 -2.55
CA ALA A 35 1.93 10.29 -2.47
C ALA A 35 1.80 9.52 -1.17
N ILE A 36 2.00 8.20 -1.26
CA ILE A 36 1.98 7.28 -0.13
C ILE A 36 3.02 6.19 -0.32
N ILE A 37 3.45 5.57 0.78
CA ILE A 37 4.20 4.31 0.78
C ILE A 37 3.25 3.23 1.28
N ILE A 38 3.23 2.08 0.61
CA ILE A 38 2.41 0.94 0.98
C ILE A 38 3.34 -0.23 1.28
N GLU A 39 3.31 -0.71 2.52
CA GLU A 39 3.88 -2.02 2.87
C GLU A 39 2.83 -3.09 2.53
N THR A 40 3.14 -3.99 1.61
CA THR A 40 2.18 -4.99 1.11
C THR A 40 2.10 -6.25 1.99
N GLY A 41 3.05 -6.43 2.92
CA GLY A 41 3.10 -7.56 3.83
C GLY A 41 4.53 -7.77 4.34
N PHE A 42 4.72 -8.76 5.20
CA PHE A 42 6.04 -9.11 5.75
C PHE A 42 6.62 -10.30 5.01
N MET A 43 7.81 -10.15 4.41
CA MET A 43 8.51 -11.24 3.72
C MET A 43 8.83 -12.48 4.59
N ASN A 44 8.69 -12.38 5.92
CA ASN A 44 8.83 -13.51 6.83
C ASN A 44 7.52 -14.32 6.98
N LEU A 45 6.35 -13.69 6.87
CA LEU A 45 5.04 -14.30 7.12
C LEU A 45 4.24 -14.48 5.84
N ASP A 46 4.34 -13.52 4.92
CA ASP A 46 3.48 -13.39 3.74
C ASP A 46 4.24 -13.71 2.44
N ARG A 47 5.42 -14.35 2.54
CA ARG A 47 6.32 -14.58 1.40
C ARG A 47 5.64 -15.22 0.20
N ASP A 48 4.86 -16.27 0.42
CA ASP A 48 4.23 -17.02 -0.68
C ASP A 48 3.20 -16.17 -1.41
N LEU A 49 2.40 -15.40 -0.66
CA LEU A 49 1.48 -14.40 -1.21
C LEU A 49 2.26 -13.36 -2.03
N LEU A 50 3.35 -12.82 -1.50
CA LEU A 50 4.11 -11.74 -2.14
C LEU A 50 4.96 -12.19 -3.33
N THR A 51 5.38 -13.45 -3.39
CA THR A 51 6.33 -13.95 -4.42
C THR A 51 5.69 -14.84 -5.46
N THR A 52 4.64 -15.58 -5.10
CA THR A 52 3.97 -16.53 -6.01
C THR A 52 2.59 -16.04 -6.43
N ASN A 53 1.85 -15.38 -5.53
CA ASN A 53 0.50 -14.89 -5.78
C ASN A 53 0.43 -13.35 -5.79
N GLY A 54 1.44 -12.70 -6.39
CA GLY A 54 1.61 -11.25 -6.35
C GLY A 54 0.50 -10.46 -7.07
N ASP A 55 -0.31 -11.13 -7.88
CA ASP A 55 -1.52 -10.59 -8.50
C ASP A 55 -2.59 -10.21 -7.48
N ILE A 56 -2.71 -10.96 -6.37
CA ILE A 56 -3.68 -10.68 -5.30
C ILE A 56 -3.41 -9.33 -4.59
N PRO A 57 -2.21 -9.06 -4.04
CA PRO A 57 -1.92 -7.76 -3.45
C PRO A 57 -1.94 -6.64 -4.49
N ALA A 58 -1.54 -6.89 -5.74
CA ALA A 58 -1.63 -5.91 -6.82
C ALA A 58 -3.09 -5.50 -7.09
N ALA A 59 -4.02 -6.46 -7.16
CA ALA A 59 -5.46 -6.19 -7.29
C ALA A 59 -6.00 -5.38 -6.09
N GLY A 60 -5.55 -5.71 -4.88
CA GLY A 60 -5.89 -4.95 -3.67
C GLY A 60 -5.46 -3.48 -3.74
N VAL A 61 -4.25 -3.21 -4.25
CA VAL A 61 -3.73 -1.84 -4.46
C VAL A 61 -4.53 -1.13 -5.55
N LEU A 62 -4.78 -1.79 -6.69
CA LEU A 62 -5.57 -1.23 -7.80
C LEU A 62 -6.95 -0.77 -7.34
N ASN A 63 -7.68 -1.65 -6.62
CA ASN A 63 -9.00 -1.35 -6.09
C ASN A 63 -8.97 -0.15 -5.13
N GLY A 64 -7.90 -0.02 -4.32
CA GLY A 64 -7.69 1.12 -3.44
C GLY A 64 -7.48 2.43 -4.22
N ILE A 65 -6.67 2.40 -5.28
CA ILE A 65 -6.43 3.56 -6.16
C ILE A 65 -7.73 3.98 -6.84
N GLN A 66 -8.49 3.04 -7.41
CA GLN A 66 -9.78 3.33 -8.03
C GLN A 66 -10.74 4.02 -7.05
N CYS A 67 -10.88 3.46 -5.84
CA CYS A 67 -11.71 4.05 -4.78
C CYS A 67 -11.24 5.46 -4.36
N TYR A 68 -9.94 5.77 -4.43
CA TYR A 68 -9.43 7.12 -4.19
C TYR A 68 -9.80 8.07 -5.33
N LEU A 69 -9.60 7.66 -6.58
CA LEU A 69 -9.91 8.46 -7.77
C LEU A 69 -11.41 8.78 -7.89
N GLU A 70 -12.27 7.81 -7.59
CA GLU A 70 -13.73 7.99 -7.58
C GLU A 70 -14.20 9.04 -6.57
N ARG A 71 -13.49 9.21 -5.44
CA ARG A 71 -13.81 10.24 -4.44
C ARG A 71 -13.32 11.64 -4.79
N LEU A 72 -12.43 11.75 -5.79
CA LEU A 72 -11.92 13.04 -6.27
C LEU A 72 -12.77 13.63 -7.40
N GLN A 73 -13.71 12.85 -7.94
CA GLN A 73 -14.71 13.29 -8.90
C GLN A 73 -15.91 13.94 -8.19
#